data_AF-A0A845MRF4-F1
#
_entry.id   AF-A0A845MRF4-F1
#
_cell.length_a   1.000
_cell.length_b   1.000
_cell.length_c   1.000
_cell.angle_alpha   90.00
_cell.angle_beta   90.00
_cell.angle_gamma   90.00
#
_symmetry.space_group_name_H-M   'P 1'
#
loop_
_entity.id
_entity.type
_entity.pdbx_description
1 polymer ?
#
loop_
_entity_poly.entity_id
_entity_poly.type
_entity_poly.pdbx_seq_one_letter_code
_entity_poly.pdbx_strand_id
1 'polypeptide(L)' 'MIGNAIAWGETGYSILEEGELNRDTWALDVHHYLIARPNGDPVPGRYTLEEAKAKIEALERE' A
#
# COMPACT_ATOMS: atom_id res chain seq x y z
N MET A 1 5.03 9.71 5.54
CA MET A 1 4.40 9.15 6.76
C MET A 1 3.56 7.95 6.31
N ILE A 2 3.56 6.85 7.06
CA ILE A 2 2.66 5.73 6.78
C ILE A 2 1.37 5.94 7.56
N GLY A 3 0.24 5.93 6.85
CA GLY A 3 -1.10 6.05 7.40
C GLY A 3 -1.66 4.70 7.82
N ASN A 4 -2.58 4.19 7.01
CA ASN A 4 -3.16 2.88 7.22
C ASN A 4 -2.43 1.79 6.44
N ALA A 5 -2.55 0.56 6.96
CA ALA A 5 -2.20 -0.66 6.26
C ALA A 5 -3.49 -1.44 5.94
N ILE A 6 -3.66 -1.80 4.67
CA ILE A 6 -4.82 -2.55 4.16
C ILE A 6 -4.33 -3.95 3.81
N ALA A 7 -4.88 -4.97 4.47
CA ALA A 7 -4.63 -6.36 4.08
C ALA A 7 -5.29 -6.63 2.73
N TRP A 8 -4.55 -7.25 1.80
CA TRP A 8 -5.07 -7.61 0.48
C TRP A 8 -4.47 -8.93 -0.02
N GLY A 9 -5.22 -9.63 -0.88
CA GLY A 9 -4.87 -10.97 -1.35
C GLY A 9 -5.17 -12.06 -0.31
N GLU A 10 -4.81 -13.29 -0.65
CA GLU A 10 -5.02 -14.47 0.19
C GLU A 10 -3.77 -14.87 0.99
N THR A 11 -2.59 -14.42 0.56
CA THR A 11 -1.29 -14.81 1.15
C THR A 11 -0.74 -13.82 2.17
N GLY A 12 -1.48 -12.75 2.48
CA GLY A 12 -1.14 -11.82 3.57
C GLY A 12 -0.29 -10.62 3.13
N TYR A 13 -0.45 -10.15 1.89
CA TYR A 13 0.14 -8.89 1.45
C TYR A 13 -0.54 -7.70 2.15
N SER A 14 0.19 -6.60 2.27
CA SER A 14 -0.32 -5.34 2.83
C SER A 14 -0.08 -4.18 1.87
N ILE A 15 -1.11 -3.37 1.65
CA ILE A 15 -1.03 -2.11 0.92
C ILE A 15 -0.91 -0.99 1.96
N LEU A 16 0.12 -0.15 1.84
CA LEU A 16 0.43 0.90 2.80
C LEU A 16 0.15 2.27 2.18
N GLU A 17 -0.60 3.11 2.89
CA GLU A 17 -0.78 4.51 2.52
C GLU A 17 0.49 5.30 2.85
N GLU A 18 1.14 5.88 1.83
CA GLU A 18 2.22 6.84 2.02
C GLU A 18 1.77 8.25 1.62
N GLY A 19 1.96 9.18 2.55
CA GLY A 19 1.56 10.56 2.35
C GLY A 19 2.15 11.51 3.38
N GLU A 20 1.57 12.69 3.43
CA GLU A 20 1.97 13.78 4.32
C GLU A 20 0.80 14.20 5.21
N LEU A 21 1.10 14.57 6.46
CA LEU A 21 0.10 15.09 7.38
C LEU A 21 -0.26 16.52 6.95
N ASN A 22 -1.52 16.73 6.60
CA ASN A 22 -2.06 18.06 6.37
C ASN A 22 -2.20 18.79 7.71
N ARG A 23 -1.51 19.93 7.88
CA ARG A 23 -1.48 20.65 9.16
C ARG A 23 -2.73 21.48 9.44
N ASP A 24 -3.53 21.75 8.40
CA ASP A 24 -4.75 22.55 8.53
C ASP A 24 -5.94 21.65 8.88
N THR A 25 -6.00 20.46 8.29
CA THR A 25 -7.11 19.50 8.49
C THR A 25 -6.76 18.39 9.47
N TRP A 26 -5.48 18.20 9.80
CA TRP A 26 -4.94 17.06 10.55
C TRP A 26 -5.20 15.70 9.92
N ALA A 27 -5.66 15.68 8.67
CA ALA A 27 -5.84 14.46 7.90
C ALA A 27 -4.52 14.06 7.22
N LEU A 28 -4.40 12.79 6.86
CA LEU A 28 -3.32 12.32 6.00
C LEU A 28 -3.71 12.56 4.54
N ASP A 29 -2.91 13.35 3.83
CA ASP A 29 -3.02 13.48 2.38
C ASP A 29 -2.22 12.33 1.74
N VAL A 30 -2.93 11.31 1.27
CA VAL A 30 -2.32 10.13 0.64
C VAL A 30 -1.84 10.49 -0.76
N HIS A 31 -0.55 10.29 -1.02
CA HIS A 31 0.05 10.56 -2.33
C HIS A 31 0.09 9.32 -3.20
N HIS A 32 0.43 8.18 -2.60
CA HIS A 32 0.55 6.91 -3.30
C HIS A 32 0.50 5.76 -2.29
N TYR A 33 0.45 4.55 -2.83
CA TYR A 33 0.42 3.31 -2.09
C TYR A 33 1.69 2.51 -2.33
N LEU A 34 2.16 1.86 -1.28
CA LEU A 34 3.26 0.90 -1.31
C LEU A 34 2.69 -0.51 -1.06
N ILE A 35 3.46 -1.54 -1.42
CA ILE A 35 3.08 -2.93 -1.17
C ILE A 35 4.16 -3.56 -0.30
N ALA A 36 3.75 -4.23 0.76
CA ALA A 36 4.59 -5.08 1.58
C ALA A 36 4.20 -6.55 1.38
N ARG A 37 5.21 -7.40 1.23
CA ARG A 37 5.09 -8.85 1.19
C ARG A 37 4.69 -9.40 2.57
N PRO A 38 4.20 -10.66 2.64
CA PRO A 38 3.84 -11.28 3.92
C PRO A 38 5.00 -11.36 4.93
N ASN A 39 6.23 -11.40 4.43
CA ASN A 39 7.45 -11.39 5.25
C ASN A 39 7.89 -9.97 5.69
N GLY A 40 7.15 -8.92 5.30
CA GLY A 40 7.45 -7.53 5.60
C GLY A 40 8.34 -6.82 4.57
N ASP A 41 8.85 -7.53 3.56
CA ASP A 41 9.72 -6.91 2.55
C ASP A 41 8.90 -5.99 1.62
N PRO A 42 9.45 -4.82 1.25
CA PRO A 42 8.77 -3.94 0.31
C PRO A 42 8.83 -4.53 -1.11
N VAL A 43 7.70 -4.49 -1.81
CA VAL A 43 7.69 -4.64 -3.27
C VAL A 43 8.02 -3.27 -3.87
N PRO A 44 9.09 -3.15 -4.69
CA PRO A 44 9.47 -1.87 -5.28
C PRO A 44 8.36 -1.25 -6.12
N GLY A 45 8.16 0.05 -5.98
CA GLY A 45 7.21 0.83 -6.79
C GLY A 45 6.35 1.76 -5.95
N ARG A 46 5.62 2.63 -6.64
CA ARG A 46 4.57 3.49 -6.10
C ARG A 46 3.34 3.28 -6.95
N TYR A 47 2.20 3.12 -6.30
CA TYR A 47 0.99 2.67 -6.97
C TYR A 47 -0.18 3.56 -6.59
N THR A 48 -1.20 3.61 -7.44
CA THR A 48 -2.57 3.88 -6.97
C THR A 48 -3.12 2.67 -6.21
N LEU A 49 -4.23 2.84 -5.50
CA LEU A 49 -4.85 1.73 -4.76
C LEU A 49 -5.22 0.57 -5.69
N GLU A 50 -5.80 0.87 -6.85
CA GLU A 50 -6.24 -0.14 -7.81
C GLU A 50 -5.05 -0.85 -8.48
N GLU A 51 -3.98 -0.12 -8.80
CA GLU A 51 -2.74 -0.74 -9.30
C GLU A 51 -2.09 -1.63 -8.25
N ALA A 52 -2.13 -1.25 -6.97
CA ALA A 52 -1.56 -2.06 -5.89
C ALA A 52 -2.31 -3.38 -5.72
N LYS A 53 -3.64 -3.35 -5.74
CA LYS A 53 -4.50 -4.55 -5.71
C LYS A 53 -4.22 -5.47 -6.89
N ALA A 54 -4.24 -4.92 -8.11
CA ALA A 54 -3.97 -5.68 -9.32
C ALA A 54 -2.55 -6.29 -9.32
N LYS A 55 -1.56 -5.56 -8.78
CA LYS A 55 -0.20 -6.06 -8.66
C LYS A 55 -0.10 -7.24 -7.68
N ILE A 56 -0.78 -7.18 -6.54
CA ILE A 56 -0.83 -8.30 -5.58
C ILE A 56 -1.50 -9.52 -6.21
N GLU A 57 -2.65 -9.33 -6.87
CA GLU A 57 -3.35 -10.43 -7.55
C GLU A 57 -2.51 -11.09 -8.65
N ALA A 58 -1.64 -10.31 -9.32
CA ALA A 58 -0.69 -10.88 -10.27
C ALA A 58 0.43 -11.67 -9.57
N LEU A 59 0.97 -11.15 -8.47
CA LEU A 59 2.03 -11.82 -7.69
C LEU A 59 1.56 -13.13 -7.03
N GLU A 60 0.28 -13.25 -6.69
CA GLU A 60 -0.28 -14.49 -6.10
C GLU A 60 -0.54 -15.58 -7.13
N ARG A 61 -0.56 -15.24 -8.42
CA ARG A 61 -0.73 -16.20 -9.52
C ARG A 61 0.58 -16.75 -10.07
N GLU A 62 1.71 -16.16 -9.66
CA GLU A 62 3.06 -16.62 -9.99
C GLU A 62 3.49 -17.76 -9.08
#